data_AF-A0A4W5KDT7-F1
#
_entry.id   AF-A0A4W5KDT7-F1
#
_cell.length_a   1.000
_cell.length_b   1.000
_cell.length_c   1.000
_cell.angle_alpha   90.00
_cell.angle_beta   90.00
_cell.angle_gamma   90.00
#
_symmetry.space_group_name_H-M   'P 1'
#
loop_
_entity.id
_entity.type
_entity.pdbx_description
1 polymer ?
#
loop_
_entity_poly.entity_id
_entity_poly.type
_entity_poly.pdbx_seq_one_letter_code
_entity_poly.pdbx_strand_id
1 'polypeptide(L)'
;MIYLYIEIKCVCVCQAEIYKTDFLAEREAREKLNQRKEELQDQLNTALAEMERLKQEGTSRARMEEMQQRHLEDFIPRPQIPPQPGVAFNTAPPPSSFRSVGLAAGVAGGVSGGRAEELPDYRCPKCQYQAPDMDTLQIHVMDCIQ
;
A
#
# COMPACT_ATOMS: atom_id res chain seq x y z
N MET A 1 24.82 -67.17 34.64
CA MET A 1 24.85 -66.89 33.18
C MET A 1 23.47 -66.84 32.56
N ILE A 2 22.62 -67.86 32.70
CA ILE A 2 21.26 -67.88 32.10
C ILE A 2 20.37 -66.73 32.61
N TYR A 3 20.33 -66.46 33.92
CA TYR A 3 19.52 -65.36 34.49
C TYR A 3 19.94 -63.98 34.00
N LEU A 4 21.24 -63.69 33.98
CA LEU A 4 21.78 -62.43 33.46
C LEU A 4 21.44 -62.23 31.97
N TYR A 5 21.52 -63.32 31.18
CA TYR A 5 21.12 -63.28 29.77
C TYR A 5 19.64 -62.97 29.60
N ILE A 6 18.77 -63.58 30.41
CA ILE A 6 17.31 -63.31 30.38
C ILE A 6 17.03 -61.85 30.76
N GLU A 7 17.66 -61.36 31.83
CA GLU A 7 17.47 -59.99 32.30
C GLU A 7 17.89 -58.96 31.26
N ILE A 8 19.10 -59.08 30.71
CA ILE A 8 19.60 -58.20 29.64
C ILE A 8 18.67 -58.26 28.42
N LYS A 9 18.23 -59.46 28.03
CA LYS A 9 17.32 -59.62 26.88
C LYS A 9 15.98 -58.91 27.10
N CYS A 10 15.37 -59.06 28.28
CA CYS A 10 14.13 -58.37 28.62
C CYS A 10 14.31 -56.85 28.60
N VAL A 11 15.40 -56.34 29.18
CA VAL A 11 15.71 -54.89 29.19
C VAL A 11 15.87 -54.37 27.77
N CYS A 12 16.61 -55.05 26.89
CA CYS A 12 16.78 -54.63 25.50
C CYS A 12 15.47 -54.60 24.72
N VAL A 13 14.59 -55.60 24.92
CA VAL A 13 13.26 -55.64 24.27
C VAL A 13 12.39 -54.49 24.77
N CYS A 14 12.31 -54.28 26.08
CA CYS A 14 11.56 -53.15 26.65
C CYS A 14 12.09 -51.80 26.13
N GLN A 15 13.40 -51.64 26.03
CA GLN A 15 14.02 -50.41 25.55
C GLN A 15 13.67 -50.13 24.07
N ALA A 16 13.63 -51.17 23.23
CA ALA A 16 13.23 -51.03 21.84
C ALA A 16 11.76 -50.61 21.71
N GLU A 17 10.87 -51.17 22.55
CA GLU A 17 9.45 -50.77 22.57
C GLU A 17 9.28 -49.32 23.06
N ILE A 18 10.01 -48.89 24.09
CA ILE A 18 9.98 -47.49 24.56
C ILE A 18 10.41 -46.53 23.45
N TYR A 19 11.52 -46.80 22.76
CA TYR A 19 11.95 -45.94 21.66
C TYR A 19 10.95 -45.89 20.51
N LYS A 20 10.29 -47.01 20.22
CA LYS A 20 9.23 -47.05 19.21
C LYS A 20 8.02 -46.22 19.64
N THR A 21 7.59 -46.30 20.90
CA THR A 21 6.48 -45.48 21.40
C THR A 21 6.82 -44.01 21.39
N ASP A 22 8.04 -43.64 21.81
CA ASP A 22 8.50 -42.26 21.83
C ASP A 22 8.60 -41.68 20.42
N PHE A 23 9.13 -42.45 19.47
CA PHE A 23 9.18 -42.06 18.06
C PHE A 23 7.79 -41.81 17.47
N LEU A 24 6.81 -42.68 17.76
CA LEU A 24 5.45 -42.52 17.28
C LEU A 24 4.76 -41.31 17.90
N ALA A 25 4.94 -41.09 19.20
CA ALA A 25 4.41 -39.92 19.90
C ALA A 25 5.00 -38.61 19.34
N GLU A 26 6.32 -38.56 19.16
CA GLU A 26 7.00 -37.41 18.56
C GLU A 26 6.52 -37.15 17.12
N ARG A 27 6.36 -38.21 16.32
CA ARG A 27 5.82 -38.08 14.97
C ARG A 27 4.40 -37.49 14.98
N GLU A 28 3.51 -38.00 15.82
CA GLU A 28 2.15 -37.47 15.95
C GLU A 28 2.16 -35.99 16.37
N ALA A 29 3.01 -35.62 17.33
CA ALA A 29 3.18 -34.24 17.75
C ALA A 29 3.66 -33.35 16.58
N ARG A 30 4.58 -33.86 15.76
CA ARG A 30 5.11 -33.16 14.59
C ARG A 30 4.06 -33.00 13.49
N GLU A 31 3.25 -34.02 13.25
CA GLU A 31 2.14 -33.98 12.28
C GLU A 31 1.07 -32.96 12.73
N LYS A 32 0.69 -32.95 14.01
CA LYS A 32 -0.23 -31.94 14.57
C LYS A 32 0.30 -30.52 14.44
N LEU A 33 1.58 -30.31 14.72
CA LEU A 33 2.21 -29.01 14.55
C LEU A 33 2.20 -28.57 13.08
N ASN A 34 2.50 -29.48 12.16
CA ASN A 34 2.46 -29.18 10.73
C ASN A 34 1.04 -28.86 10.25
N GLN A 35 0.03 -29.59 10.75
CA GLN A 35 -1.38 -29.31 10.44
C GLN A 35 -1.81 -27.92 10.92
N ARG A 36 -1.46 -27.53 12.15
CA ARG A 36 -1.74 -26.18 12.65
C ARG A 36 -1.00 -25.10 11.87
N LYS A 37 0.23 -25.37 11.43
CA LYS A 37 1.00 -24.46 10.58
C LYS A 37 0.30 -24.25 9.24
N GLU A 38 -0.16 -25.31 8.60
CA GLU A 38 -0.91 -25.26 7.34
C GLU A 38 -2.22 -24.47 7.51
N GLU A 39 -2.99 -24.76 8.55
CA GLU A 39 -4.22 -24.04 8.88
C GLU A 39 -4.00 -22.53 9.05
N LEU A 40 -2.97 -22.13 9.81
CA LEU A 40 -2.64 -20.71 10.00
C LEU A 40 -2.13 -20.05 8.71
N GLN A 41 -1.38 -20.79 7.89
CA GLN A 41 -0.90 -20.30 6.61
C GLN A 41 -2.07 -20.04 5.65
N ASP A 42 -3.07 -20.93 5.62
CA ASP A 42 -4.28 -20.76 4.83
C ASP A 42 -5.15 -19.61 5.32
N GLN A 43 -5.26 -19.42 6.64
CA GLN A 43 -5.94 -18.26 7.22
C GLN A 43 -5.26 -16.95 6.81
N LEU A 44 -3.93 -16.90 6.86
CA LEU A 44 -3.16 -15.74 6.41
C LEU A 44 -3.39 -15.45 4.92
N ASN A 45 -3.31 -16.48 4.08
CA ASN A 45 -3.53 -16.34 2.64
C ASN A 45 -4.95 -15.84 2.34
N THR A 46 -5.95 -16.36 3.05
CA THR A 46 -7.34 -15.94 2.93
C THR A 46 -7.52 -14.47 3.33
N ALA A 47 -6.96 -14.06 4.46
CA ALA A 47 -7.06 -12.68 4.93
C ALA A 47 -6.34 -11.70 3.98
N LEU A 48 -5.20 -12.08 3.42
CA LEU A 48 -4.48 -11.28 2.41
C LEU A 48 -5.32 -11.14 1.14
N ALA A 49 -5.95 -12.21 0.67
CA ALA A 49 -6.83 -12.17 -0.50
C ALA A 49 -8.07 -11.29 -0.25
N GLU A 50 -8.64 -11.33 0.96
CA GLU A 50 -9.76 -10.46 1.34
C GLU A 50 -9.35 -8.99 1.40
N MET A 51 -8.19 -8.68 1.98
CA MET A 51 -7.65 -7.32 2.00
C MET A 51 -7.45 -6.77 0.58
N GLU A 52 -6.88 -7.57 -0.33
CA GLU A 52 -6.71 -7.15 -1.72
C GLU A 52 -8.05 -6.95 -2.43
N ARG A 53 -9.01 -7.86 -2.22
CA ARG A 53 -10.38 -7.72 -2.74
C ARG A 53 -11.04 -6.43 -2.26
N LEU A 54 -11.00 -6.15 -0.96
CA LEU A 54 -11.58 -4.95 -0.37
C LEU A 54 -10.89 -3.68 -0.85
N LYS A 55 -9.57 -3.70 -1.02
CA LYS A 55 -8.80 -2.59 -1.60
C LYS A 55 -9.20 -2.33 -3.05
N GLN A 56 -9.37 -3.38 -3.84
CA GLN A 56 -9.85 -3.28 -5.22
C GLN A 56 -11.29 -2.74 -5.28
N GLU A 57 -12.17 -3.19 -4.38
CA GLU A 57 -13.53 -2.66 -4.26
C GLU A 57 -13.54 -1.20 -3.80
N GLY A 58 -12.70 -0.83 -2.85
CA GLY A 58 -12.53 0.55 -2.38
C GLY A 58 -12.07 1.49 -3.48
N THR A 59 -11.07 1.09 -4.26
CA THR A 59 -10.60 1.87 -5.43
C THR A 59 -11.65 1.95 -6.53
N SER A 60 -12.37 0.86 -6.83
CA SER A 60 -13.48 0.86 -7.78
C SER A 60 -14.62 1.78 -7.34
N ARG A 61 -14.96 1.76 -6.05
CA ARG A 61 -16.01 2.59 -5.48
C ARG A 61 -15.62 4.06 -5.48
N ALA A 62 -14.41 4.40 -5.04
CA ALA A 62 -13.89 5.77 -5.09
C ALA A 62 -13.90 6.33 -6.52
N ARG A 63 -13.51 5.52 -7.51
CA ARG A 63 -13.57 5.89 -8.94
C ARG A 63 -15.00 6.16 -9.42
N MET A 64 -15.98 5.39 -8.95
CA MET A 64 -17.39 5.60 -9.27
C MET A 64 -17.94 6.88 -8.63
N GLU A 65 -17.57 7.15 -7.37
CA GLU A 65 -17.93 8.36 -6.65
C GLU A 65 -17.32 9.61 -7.32
N GLU A 66 -16.07 9.56 -7.80
CA GLU A 66 -15.43 10.65 -8.56
C GLU A 66 -16.17 10.94 -9.89
N MET A 67 -16.63 9.90 -10.60
CA MET A 67 -17.47 10.12 -11.79
C MET A 67 -18.77 10.84 -11.42
N GLN A 68 -19.46 10.41 -10.35
CA GLN A 68 -20.71 11.03 -9.92
C GLN A 68 -20.54 12.48 -9.46
N GLN A 69 -19.46 12.79 -8.75
CA GLN A 69 -19.12 14.15 -8.32
C GLN A 69 -19.03 15.07 -9.53
N ARG A 70 -18.21 14.73 -10.54
CA ARG A 70 -18.05 15.55 -11.75
C ARG A 70 -19.38 15.89 -12.43
N HIS A 71 -20.29 14.92 -12.50
CA HIS A 71 -21.63 15.15 -13.04
C HIS A 71 -22.48 16.07 -12.14
N LEU A 72 -22.36 15.98 -10.81
CA LEU A 72 -23.04 16.86 -9.85
C LEU A 72 -22.49 18.30 -9.87
N GLU A 73 -21.17 18.48 -10.00
CA GLU A 73 -20.55 19.79 -10.10
C GLU A 73 -20.92 20.52 -11.40
N ASP A 74 -21.14 19.80 -12.51
CA ASP A 74 -21.66 20.37 -13.76
C ASP A 74 -23.11 20.89 -13.63
N PHE A 75 -23.88 20.40 -12.65
CA PHE A 75 -25.24 20.88 -12.34
C PHE A 75 -25.29 21.96 -11.25
N ILE A 76 -24.17 22.35 -10.65
CA ILE A 76 -24.12 23.61 -9.89
C ILE A 76 -24.25 24.73 -10.90
N PRO A 77 -25.27 25.60 -10.80
CA PRO A 77 -25.35 26.79 -11.65
C PRO A 77 -24.08 27.59 -11.39
N ARG A 78 -23.16 27.59 -12.36
CA ARG A 78 -22.00 28.48 -12.37
C ARG A 78 -22.53 29.87 -12.01
N PRO A 79 -21.98 30.56 -10.99
CA PRO A 79 -22.40 31.91 -10.66
C PRO A 79 -22.41 32.71 -11.96
N GLN A 80 -23.59 33.20 -12.34
CA GLN A 80 -23.76 34.02 -13.51
C GLN A 80 -22.89 35.26 -13.28
N ILE A 81 -21.73 35.28 -13.93
CA ILE A 81 -20.94 36.49 -14.07
C ILE A 81 -21.89 37.49 -14.76
N PRO A 82 -22.13 38.68 -14.18
CA PRO A 82 -23.04 39.65 -14.77
C PRO A 82 -22.59 39.94 -16.21
N PRO A 83 -23.51 39.98 -17.19
CA PRO A 83 -23.14 40.40 -18.54
C PRO A 83 -22.66 41.84 -18.48
N GLN A 84 -21.37 42.06 -18.78
CA GLN A 84 -20.85 43.39 -19.02
C GLN A 84 -21.62 44.02 -20.20
N PRO A 85 -22.16 45.23 -20.07
CA PRO A 85 -22.90 45.86 -21.14
C PRO A 85 -21.90 46.36 -22.19
N GLY A 86 -22.00 45.75 -23.38
CA GLY A 86 -21.44 46.32 -24.60
C GLY A 86 -20.08 45.77 -24.98
N VAL A 87 -20.07 44.75 -25.84
CA VAL A 87 -19.30 44.79 -27.09
C VAL A 87 -19.96 43.87 -28.09
N ALA A 88 -19.93 44.34 -29.33
CA ALA A 88 -20.71 43.87 -30.47
C ALA A 88 -20.44 42.41 -30.86
N PHE A 89 -21.48 41.82 -31.43
CA PHE A 89 -21.43 40.67 -32.32
C PHE A 89 -20.37 40.92 -33.42
N ASN A 90 -19.39 40.01 -33.58
CA ASN A 90 -18.89 39.43 -34.84
C ASN A 90 -17.41 38.99 -34.79
N THR A 91 -17.18 37.85 -35.46
CA THR A 91 -15.92 37.37 -36.07
C THR A 91 -14.83 36.80 -35.15
N ALA A 92 -14.63 35.49 -35.27
CA ALA A 92 -13.42 34.81 -34.82
C ALA A 92 -12.17 35.36 -35.55
N PRO A 93 -11.08 35.69 -34.84
CA PRO A 93 -9.74 35.75 -35.42
C PRO A 93 -9.02 34.38 -35.26
N PRO A 94 -8.05 34.06 -36.12
CA PRO A 94 -7.35 32.77 -36.15
C PRO A 94 -6.43 32.58 -34.92
N PRO A 95 -6.04 31.33 -34.58
CA PRO A 95 -5.12 31.10 -33.47
C PRO A 95 -3.72 31.60 -33.86
N SER A 96 -3.23 32.62 -33.16
CA SER A 96 -1.81 32.98 -33.24
C SER A 96 -1.02 31.98 -32.38
N SER A 97 -0.35 31.05 -33.05
CA SER A 97 0.81 30.38 -32.48
C SER A 97 1.81 31.46 -32.05
N PHE A 98 1.93 31.69 -30.74
CA PHE A 98 3.02 32.46 -30.20
C PHE A 98 3.79 31.66 -29.14
N ARG A 99 4.89 31.09 -29.64
CA ARG A 99 6.26 31.20 -29.12
C ARG A 99 6.42 31.02 -27.61
N SER A 100 6.85 29.82 -27.25
CA SER A 100 7.66 29.56 -26.07
C SER A 100 9.05 30.20 -26.25
N VAL A 101 9.33 31.32 -25.57
CA VAL A 101 10.68 31.81 -25.27
C VAL A 101 10.66 32.67 -23.98
N GLY A 102 11.59 32.39 -23.05
CA GLY A 102 11.98 33.22 -21.90
C GLY A 102 11.59 32.57 -20.57
N LEU A 103 12.45 31.96 -19.75
CA LEU A 103 13.81 32.29 -19.29
C LEU A 103 13.95 33.70 -18.69
N ALA A 104 13.96 33.69 -17.35
CA ALA A 104 14.76 34.48 -16.42
C ALA A 104 14.29 35.86 -15.92
N ALA A 105 14.07 35.87 -14.59
CA ALA A 105 14.60 36.79 -13.58
C ALA A 105 13.97 38.19 -13.38
N GLY A 106 13.64 38.50 -12.11
CA GLY A 106 13.70 39.87 -11.58
C GLY A 106 12.61 40.28 -10.58
N VAL A 107 12.78 39.92 -9.30
CA VAL A 107 12.46 40.68 -8.06
C VAL A 107 11.67 42.01 -8.14
N ALA A 108 10.55 42.13 -7.41
CA ALA A 108 10.46 42.90 -6.13
C ALA A 108 9.01 43.20 -5.64
N GLY A 109 8.72 42.84 -4.37
CA GLY A 109 7.79 43.48 -3.40
C GLY A 109 6.28 43.37 -3.67
N GLY A 110 5.50 42.54 -2.96
CA GLY A 110 5.05 42.71 -1.56
C GLY A 110 3.58 43.19 -1.58
N VAL A 111 2.56 42.48 -1.05
CA VAL A 111 2.17 42.41 0.36
C VAL A 111 1.29 41.15 0.61
N SER A 112 1.52 40.58 1.79
CA SER A 112 0.94 39.43 2.49
C SER A 112 -0.56 39.17 2.45
N GLY A 113 -0.94 37.88 2.42
CA GLY A 113 -2.23 37.42 2.95
C GLY A 113 -2.57 35.95 2.72
N GLY A 114 -2.16 35.07 3.65
CA GLY A 114 -2.97 33.88 3.99
C GLY A 114 -2.46 32.51 3.55
N ARG A 115 -1.85 31.80 4.52
CA ARG A 115 -1.77 30.33 4.62
C ARG A 115 -0.79 29.64 3.66
N ALA A 116 0.50 29.81 3.97
CA ALA A 116 1.48 28.76 3.70
C ALA A 116 1.05 27.53 4.53
N GLU A 117 0.31 26.63 3.90
CA GLU A 117 0.26 25.24 4.35
C GLU A 117 1.72 24.79 4.34
N GLU A 118 2.31 24.58 5.50
CA GLU A 118 3.66 24.06 5.65
C GLU A 118 3.64 22.65 5.06
N LEU A 119 3.87 22.58 3.74
CA LEU A 119 3.85 21.34 2.99
C LEU A 119 4.90 20.45 3.66
N PRO A 120 4.52 19.30 4.26
CA PRO A 120 5.45 18.55 5.06
C PRO A 120 6.66 18.19 4.21
N ASP A 121 7.85 18.43 4.74
CA ASP A 121 9.10 18.23 4.02
C ASP A 121 9.35 16.71 3.87
N TYR A 122 8.82 16.11 2.81
CA TYR A 122 8.93 14.68 2.55
C TYR A 122 10.31 14.34 1.97
N ARG A 123 11.33 14.30 2.84
CA ARG A 123 12.69 13.92 2.46
C ARG A 123 13.07 12.53 2.94
N CYS A 124 13.73 11.78 2.06
CA CYS A 124 14.35 10.52 2.43
C CYS A 124 15.57 10.77 3.34
N PRO A 125 15.67 10.14 4.52
CA PRO A 125 16.80 10.36 5.43
C PRO A 125 18.14 9.82 4.88
N LYS A 126 18.12 8.92 3.89
CA LYS A 126 19.35 8.31 3.35
C LYS A 126 20.01 9.17 2.27
N CYS A 127 19.24 9.65 1.31
CA CYS A 127 19.77 10.36 0.14
C CYS A 127 19.22 11.79 -0.02
N GLN A 128 18.38 12.24 0.92
CA GLN A 128 17.73 13.56 0.92
C GLN A 128 16.87 13.84 -0.32
N TYR A 129 16.45 12.79 -1.03
CA TYR A 129 15.48 12.89 -2.11
C TYR A 129 14.19 13.52 -1.58
N GLN A 130 13.77 14.61 -2.20
CA GLN A 130 12.56 15.35 -1.88
C GLN A 130 11.41 14.83 -2.73
N ALA A 131 10.48 14.15 -2.08
CA ALA A 131 9.26 13.66 -2.71
C ALA A 131 8.17 14.73 -2.70
N PRO A 132 7.32 14.78 -3.74
CA PRO A 132 6.18 15.69 -3.80
C PRO A 132 5.02 15.29 -2.87
N ASP A 133 5.00 14.04 -2.41
CA ASP A 133 3.97 13.47 -1.54
C ASP A 133 4.53 12.30 -0.70
N MET A 134 3.75 11.87 0.30
CA MET A 134 4.14 10.81 1.24
C MET A 134 4.28 9.43 0.57
N ASP A 135 3.43 9.09 -0.41
CA ASP A 135 3.45 7.77 -1.06
C ASP A 135 4.72 7.60 -1.89
N THR A 136 5.09 8.65 -2.63
CA THR A 136 6.35 8.71 -3.38
C THR A 136 7.55 8.59 -2.44
N LEU A 137 7.50 9.20 -1.25
CA LEU A 137 8.56 9.04 -0.24
C LEU A 137 8.60 7.60 0.30
N GLN A 138 7.47 6.97 0.56
CA GLN A 138 7.41 5.60 1.10
C GLN A 138 7.99 4.57 0.13
N ILE A 139 7.62 4.65 -1.16
CA ILE A 139 8.20 3.81 -2.21
C ILE A 139 9.72 4.03 -2.28
N HIS A 140 10.13 5.30 -2.33
CA HIS A 140 11.54 5.64 -2.41
C HIS A 140 12.33 5.15 -1.19
N VAL A 141 11.82 5.33 0.03
CA VAL A 141 12.48 4.90 1.26
C VAL A 141 12.62 3.37 1.30
N MET A 142 11.61 2.63 0.83
CA MET A 142 11.66 1.17 0.75
C MET A 142 12.77 0.68 -0.20
N ASP A 143 12.94 1.34 -1.36
CA ASP A 143 14.01 1.01 -2.32
C ASP A 143 15.37 1.55 -1.89
N CYS A 144 15.40 2.68 -1.20
CA CYS A 144 16.63 3.37 -0.82
C CYS A 144 17.26 2.75 0.43
N ILE A 145 16.51 2.12 1.34
CA ILE A 145 17.09 1.50 2.57
C ILE A 145 17.93 0.24 2.27
N GLN A 146 17.77 -0.39 1.10
CA GLN A 146 18.66 -1.49 0.65
C GLN A 146 20.10 -1.03 0.39
#